data_AF-A0A819LP84-F1
#
_entry.id   AF-A0A819LP84-F1
#
_cell.length_a   1.000
_cell.length_b   1.000
_cell.length_c   1.000
_cell.angle_alpha   90.00
_cell.angle_beta   90.00
_cell.angle_gamma   90.00
#
_symmetry.space_group_name_H-M   'P 1'
#
loop_
_entity.id
_entity.type
_entity.pdbx_description
1 polymer ?
#
loop_
_entity_poly.entity_id
_entity_poly.type
_entity_poly.pdbx_seq_one_letter_code
_entity_poly.pdbx_strand_id
1 'polypeptide(L)' 'MLNVYASSESMLQIEVISPEIRGIGSKWYVDYTIKMKTTLPTFNQAESIVHRCYSAFEWLHKELEHADIQK' A
#
# COMPACT_ATOMS: atom_id res chain seq x y z
N MET A 1 15.24 19.88 -30.04
CA MET A 1 14.71 18.77 -29.22
C MET A 1 15.15 19.02 -27.79
N LEU A 2 14.29 19.62 -26.97
CA LEU A 2 14.61 19.82 -25.56
C LEU A 2 14.34 18.51 -24.83
N ASN A 3 15.43 18.01 -24.28
CA ASN A 3 15.53 16.89 -23.36
C ASN A 3 14.44 17.02 -22.28
N VAL A 4 13.43 16.13 -22.27
CA VAL A 4 12.43 16.03 -21.18
C VAL A 4 13.08 15.37 -19.96
N TYR A 5 14.21 15.93 -19.51
CA TYR A 5 14.92 15.54 -18.31
C TYR A 5 14.51 16.46 -17.16
N ALA A 6 13.21 16.77 -17.08
CA ALA A 6 12.62 16.83 -15.76
C ALA A 6 12.61 15.38 -15.29
N SER A 7 13.71 14.96 -14.63
CA SER A 7 13.80 13.72 -13.88
C SER A 7 12.47 13.55 -13.14
N SER A 8 11.58 12.72 -13.66
CA SER A 8 10.33 12.41 -13.00
C SER A 8 10.73 11.63 -11.76
N GLU A 9 10.88 12.32 -10.64
CA GLU A 9 11.20 11.68 -9.37
C GLU A 9 10.11 10.64 -9.13
N SER A 10 10.53 9.38 -9.14
CA SER A 10 9.67 8.25 -8.88
C SER A 10 9.28 8.33 -7.41
N MET A 11 8.02 8.67 -7.17
CA MET A 11 7.48 8.90 -5.84
C MET A 11 6.50 7.78 -5.52
N LEU A 12 6.61 7.22 -4.32
CA LEU A 12 5.60 6.36 -3.72
C LEU A 12 5.43 6.79 -2.27
N GLN A 13 4.27 7.39 -1.98
CA GLN A 13 3.87 7.77 -0.63
C GLN A 13 2.74 6.86 -0.19
N ILE A 14 2.87 6.30 1.02
CA ILE A 14 1.85 5.46 1.65
C ILE A 14 1.61 5.99 3.05
N GLU A 15 0.33 6.21 3.38
CA GLU A 15 -0.12 6.62 4.70
C GLU A 15 -1.07 5.57 5.27
N VAL A 16 -0.84 5.17 6.52
CA VAL A 16 -1.72 4.27 7.28
C VAL A 16 -2.34 5.07 8.40
N ILE A 17 -3.64 5.29 8.32
CA ILE A 17 -4.37 6.23 9.19
C ILE A 17 -5.70 5.64 9.65
N SER A 18 -6.39 6.38 10.53
CA SER A 18 -7.76 6.12 10.97
C SER A 18 -8.00 4.67 11.40
N PRO A 19 -7.43 4.22 12.54
CA PRO A 19 -7.75 2.93 13.10
C PRO A 19 -9.23 2.87 13.52
N GLU A 20 -9.95 1.90 13.00
CA GLU A 20 -11.38 1.69 13.28
C GLU A 20 -11.63 0.26 13.76
N ILE A 21 -12.38 0.10 14.84
CA ILE A 21 -12.82 -1.23 15.27
C ILE A 21 -14.00 -1.65 14.39
N ARG A 22 -13.85 -2.76 13.69
CA ARG A 22 -14.86 -3.36 12.81
C ARG A 22 -15.19 -4.78 13.26
N GLY A 23 -16.28 -5.33 12.73
CA GLY A 23 -16.77 -6.68 13.06
C GLY A 23 -17.90 -6.70 14.08
N ILE A 24 -18.38 -7.88 14.42
CA ILE A 24 -19.52 -8.09 15.34
C ILE A 24 -19.16 -9.17 16.35
N GLY A 25 -19.42 -8.90 17.64
CA GLY A 25 -19.21 -9.86 18.73
C GLY A 25 -17.74 -10.26 18.89
N SER A 26 -17.47 -11.58 18.95
CA SER A 26 -16.12 -12.12 19.15
C SER A 26 -15.18 -11.94 17.95
N LYS A 27 -15.67 -11.41 16.81
CA LYS A 27 -14.89 -11.21 15.58
C LYS A 27 -14.50 -9.74 15.36
N TRP A 28 -14.26 -8.99 16.43
CA TRP A 28 -13.75 -7.63 16.31
C TRP A 28 -12.31 -7.63 15.81
N TYR A 29 -12.00 -6.69 14.94
CA TYR A 29 -10.65 -6.43 14.45
C TYR A 29 -10.46 -4.93 14.24
N VAL A 30 -9.20 -4.50 14.27
CA VAL A 30 -8.84 -3.12 13.91
C VAL A 30 -8.54 -3.08 12.42
N ASP A 31 -9.27 -2.24 11.71
CA ASP A 31 -9.09 -1.94 10.30
C ASP A 31 -8.44 -0.56 10.16
N TYR A 32 -7.57 -0.40 9.18
CA TYR A 32 -6.85 0.85 8.92
C TYR A 32 -7.18 1.35 7.53
N THR A 33 -7.27 2.66 7.37
CA THR A 33 -7.34 3.29 6.05
C THR A 33 -5.93 3.48 5.51
N ILE A 34 -5.66 2.92 4.34
CA ILE A 34 -4.38 3.00 3.65
C ILE A 34 -4.57 3.88 2.43
N LYS A 35 -3.88 5.00 2.39
CA LYS A 35 -3.84 5.90 1.22
C LYS A 35 -2.49 5.75 0.54
N MET A 36 -2.50 5.59 -0.78
CA MET A 36 -1.29 5.56 -1.58
C MET A 36 -1.37 6.62 -2.66
N LYS A 37 -0.25 7.32 -2.87
CA LYS A 37 -0.04 8.25 -3.99
C LYS A 37 1.29 7.92 -4.66
N THR A 38 1.29 7.77 -5.98
CA THR A 38 2.50 7.39 -6.72
C THR A 38 2.56 7.98 -8.13
N THR A 39 3.79 8.16 -8.60
CA THR A 39 4.12 8.48 -10.00
C THR A 39 4.67 7.27 -10.76
N LEU A 40 4.78 6.10 -10.10
CA LEU A 40 5.35 4.89 -10.68
C LEU A 40 4.41 4.25 -11.71
N PRO A 41 4.89 3.89 -12.91
CA PRO A 41 4.07 3.28 -13.96
C PRO A 41 3.65 1.84 -13.66
N THR A 42 4.27 1.18 -12.67
CA THR A 42 3.91 -0.17 -12.23
C THR A 42 2.50 -0.24 -11.64
N PHE A 43 1.99 0.88 -11.12
CA PHE A 43 0.65 0.94 -10.55
C PHE A 43 -0.35 1.47 -11.59
N ASN A 44 -1.52 0.83 -11.65
CA ASN A 44 -2.59 1.23 -12.57
C ASN A 44 -3.23 2.58 -12.23
N GLN A 45 -3.11 3.03 -10.97
CA GLN A 45 -3.73 4.25 -10.46
C GLN A 45 -2.69 5.07 -9.71
N ALA A 46 -2.67 6.38 -9.95
CA ALA A 46 -1.76 7.31 -9.27
C ALA A 46 -2.15 7.58 -7.82
N GLU A 47 -3.43 7.40 -7.47
CA GLU A 47 -3.95 7.52 -6.11
C GLU A 47 -4.90 6.37 -5.82
N SER A 48 -4.80 5.78 -4.62
CA SER A 48 -5.71 4.73 -4.18
C SER A 48 -5.96 4.80 -2.68
N ILE A 49 -7.17 4.40 -2.26
CA ILE A 49 -7.56 4.30 -0.85
C ILE A 49 -8.18 2.93 -0.64
N VAL A 50 -7.63 2.17 0.31
CA VAL A 50 -8.13 0.84 0.68
C VAL A 50 -8.21 0.72 2.19
N HIS A 51 -9.02 -0.21 2.68
CA HIS A 51 -9.09 -0.55 4.10
C HIS A 51 -8.52 -1.94 4.33
N ARG A 52 -7.56 -2.08 5.25
CA ARG A 52 -6.98 -3.38 5.61
C ARG A 52 -6.68 -3.45 7.10
N CYS A 53 -6.92 -4.63 7.67
CA CYS A 53 -6.52 -4.97 9.02
C CYS A 53 -5.03 -5.38 9.06
N TYR A 54 -4.47 -5.42 10.27
CA TYR A 54 -3.07 -5.80 10.50
C TYR A 54 -2.71 -7.17 9.88
N SER A 55 -3.61 -8.15 9.93
CA SER A 55 -3.34 -9.49 9.37
C SER A 55 -3.12 -9.51 7.85
N ALA A 56 -3.60 -8.49 7.12
CA ALA A 56 -3.30 -8.35 5.70
C ALA A 56 -1.85 -7.90 5.46
N PHE A 57 -1.28 -7.09 6.36
CA PHE A 57 0.13 -6.71 6.30
C PHE A 57 1.03 -7.89 6.63
N GLU A 58 0.66 -8.70 7.61
CA GLU A 58 1.36 -9.97 7.93
C GLU A 58 1.38 -10.91 6.73
N TRP A 59 0.25 -11.03 6.02
CA TRP A 59 0.20 -11.82 4.79
C TRP A 59 1.10 -11.22 3.70
N LEU A 60 1.01 -9.92 3.45
CA LEU A 60 1.83 -9.23 2.45
C LEU A 60 3.34 -9.38 2.74
N HIS A 61 3.73 -9.26 4.01
CA HIS A 61 5.12 -9.42 4.42
C HIS A 61 5.67 -10.81 4.07
N LYS A 62 4.90 -11.87 4.37
CA LYS A 62 5.27 -13.26 4.03
C LYS A 62 5.40 -13.48 2.53
N GLU A 63 4.47 -12.94 1.73
CA GLU A 63 4.54 -13.05 0.27
C GLU A 63 5.77 -12.34 -0.30
N LEU A 64 6.15 -11.18 0.26
CA LEU A 64 7.35 -10.46 -0.15
C LEU A 64 8.63 -11.21 0.24
N GLU A 65 8.69 -11.77 1.46
CA GLU A 65 9.82 -12.61 1.89
C GLU A 65 9.99 -13.83 0.97
N HIS A 66 8.90 -14.49 0.60
CA HIS A 66 8.95 -15.61 -0.35
C HIS A 66 9.43 -15.17 -1.74
N ALA A 67 9.01 -13.99 -2.22
CA ALA A 67 9.44 -13.47 -3.51
C ALA A 67 10.93 -13.10 -3.54
N ASP A 68 11.47 -12.56 -2.44
CA ASP A 68 12.89 -12.20 -2.34
C ASP A 68 13.81 -13.42 -2.28
N ILE A 69 13.38 -14.53 -1.67
CA ILE A 69 14.15 -15.78 -1.64
C ILE A 69 14.29 -16.42 -3.03
N GLN A 70 13.40 -16.09 -3.97
CA GLN A 70 13.39 -16.65 -5.34
C GLN A 70 14.10 -15.76 -6.37
N LYS A 71 14.69 -14.65 -5.95
CA LYS A 71 15.46 -13.71 -6.79
C LYS A 71 16.95 -14.01 -6.76
#